data_AF-A0A8S9FEV7-F1
#
_entry.id   AF-A0A8S9FEV7-F1
#
_cell.length_a   1.000
_cell.length_b   1.000
_cell.length_c   1.000
_cell.angle_alpha   90.00
_cell.angle_beta   90.00
_cell.angle_gamma   90.00
#
_symmetry.space_group_name_H-M   'P 1'
#
loop_
_entity.id
_entity.type
_entity.pdbx_description
1 polymer ?
#
loop_
_entity_poly.entity_id
_entity_poly.type
_entity_poly.pdbx_seq_one_letter_code
_entity_poly.pdbx_strand_id
1 'polypeptide(L)' 'MTAWNRAALPVRLGQHETAKKWLSIGLEIAEKVSGMDTYRACMEDFLGGFQTKVSSEAADMI' A
#
# COMPACT_ATOMS: atom_id res chain seq x y z
N MET A 1 -14.43 -0.20 8.38
CA MET A 1 -13.39 -1.04 7.74
C MET A 1 -12.72 -0.20 6.65
N THR A 2 -11.45 0.17 6.83
CA THR A 2 -10.71 1.01 5.85
C THR A 2 -10.22 0.18 4.67
N ALA A 3 -9.83 0.84 3.57
CA ALA A 3 -9.15 0.17 2.45
C ALA A 3 -7.84 -0.51 2.91
N TRP A 4 -7.11 0.11 3.83
CA TRP A 4 -5.88 -0.43 4.39
C TRP A 4 -6.10 -1.67 5.25
N ASN A 5 -7.22 -1.77 5.98
CA ASN A 5 -7.59 -3.00 6.68
C ASN A 5 -7.84 -4.16 5.69
N ARG A 6 -8.33 -3.87 4.47
CA ARG A 6 -8.52 -4.89 3.41
C ARG A 6 -7.22 -5.35 2.76
N ALA A 7 -6.15 -4.54 2.82
CA ALA A 7 -4.82 -4.93 2.34
C ALA A 7 -4.14 -5.97 3.24
N ALA A 8 -4.51 -6.06 4.52
CA ALA A 8 -3.79 -6.87 5.51
C ALA A 8 -3.73 -8.37 5.18
N LEU A 9 -4.83 -8.96 4.71
CA LEU A 9 -4.86 -10.38 4.34
C LEU A 9 -4.05 -10.64 3.05
N PRO A 10 -4.23 -9.89 1.94
CA PRO A 10 -3.37 -9.99 0.77
C PRO A 10 -1.87 -9.88 1.07
N VAL A 11 -1.44 -8.95 1.94
CA VAL A 11 -0.04 -8.84 2.37
C VAL A 11 0.46 -10.15 2.98
N ARG A 12 -0.30 -10.73 3.92
CA ARG A 12 0.10 -11.97 4.60
C ARG A 12 0.11 -13.20 3.69
N LEU A 13 -0.66 -13.17 2.61
CA LEU A 13 -0.72 -14.25 1.62
C LEU A 13 0.27 -14.06 0.45
N GLY A 14 1.14 -13.04 0.50
CA GLY A 14 2.05 -12.71 -0.61
C GLY A 14 1.35 -12.21 -1.87
N GLN A 15 0.06 -11.85 -1.79
CA GLN A 15 -0.73 -11.34 -2.90
C GLN A 15 -0.46 -9.83 -3.09
N HIS A 16 0.79 -9.51 -3.45
CA HIS A 16 1.32 -8.15 -3.42
C HIS A 16 0.57 -7.17 -4.33
N GLU A 17 0.14 -7.58 -5.52
CA GLU A 17 -0.65 -6.73 -6.41
C GLU A 17 -2.03 -6.39 -5.83
N THR A 18 -2.71 -7.37 -5.24
CA THR A 18 -4.00 -7.17 -4.56
C THR A 18 -3.84 -6.29 -3.33
N ALA A 19 -2.76 -6.48 -2.56
CA ALA A 19 -2.42 -5.61 -1.43
C ALA A 19 -2.19 -4.17 -1.88
N LYS A 20 -1.37 -3.99 -2.92
CA LYS A 20 -1.05 -2.68 -3.51
C LYS A 20 -2.30 -1.95 -3.95
N LYS A 21 -3.22 -2.63 -4.65
CA LYS A 21 -4.50 -2.05 -5.06
C LYS A 21 -5.29 -1.47 -3.88
N TRP A 22 -5.40 -2.22 -2.78
CA TRP A 22 -6.11 -1.73 -1.59
C TRP A 22 -5.40 -0.56 -0.90
N LEU A 23 -4.07 -0.59 -0.83
CA LEU A 23 -3.28 0.50 -0.27
C LEU A 23 -3.42 1.79 -1.11
N SER A 24 -3.34 1.69 -2.44
CA SER A 24 -3.53 2.80 -3.39
C SER A 24 -4.93 3.41 -3.28
N ILE A 25 -5.99 2.59 -3.19
CA ILE A 25 -7.36 3.09 -2.96
C ILE A 25 -7.43 3.92 -1.66
N GLY A 26 -6.74 3.50 -0.60
CA GLY A 26 -6.70 4.26 0.64
C GLY A 26 -5.98 5.61 0.50
N LEU A 27 -4.92 5.67 -0.30
CA LEU A 27 -4.20 6.90 -0.61
C LEU A 27 -5.07 7.87 -1.43
N GLU A 28 -5.72 7.38 -2.49
CA GLU A 28 -6.65 8.18 -3.31
C GLU A 28 -7.81 8.77 -2.50
N ILE A 29 -8.24 8.07 -1.44
CA ILE A 29 -9.25 8.58 -0.51
C ILE A 29 -8.64 9.69 0.36
N ALA A 30 -7.44 9.49 0.91
CA ALA A 30 -6.76 10.48 1.74
C ALA A 30 -6.47 11.79 0.98
N GLU A 31 -6.17 11.72 -0.32
CA GLU A 31 -6.02 12.90 -1.19
C GLU A 31 -7.26 13.79 -1.26
N LYS A 32 -8.45 13.20 -1.12
CA LYS A 32 -9.74 13.91 -1.26
C LYS A 32 -10.26 14.49 0.05
N VAL A 33 -9.63 14.18 1.18
CA VAL A 33 -10.08 14.60 2.51
C VAL A 33 -9.19 15.72 3.04
N SER A 34 -9.80 16.86 3.37
CA SER A 34 -9.06 18.00 3.94
C SER A 34 -8.44 17.66 5.29
N GLY A 35 -7.22 18.17 5.54
CA GLY A 35 -6.50 17.96 6.79
C GLY A 35 -5.79 16.60 6.92
N MET A 36 -5.72 15.81 5.85
CA MET A 36 -5.05 14.51 5.84
C MET A 36 -3.59 14.57 5.38
N ASP A 37 -3.00 15.76 5.16
CA ASP A 37 -1.69 15.90 4.51
C ASP A 37 -0.56 15.11 5.18
N THR A 38 -0.46 15.14 6.52
CA THR A 38 0.54 14.35 7.26
C THR A 38 0.30 12.86 7.13
N TYR A 39 -0.96 12.41 7.20
CA TYR A 39 -1.31 11.01 7.01
C TYR A 39 -1.03 10.55 5.58
N ARG A 40 -1.32 11.40 4.58
CA ARG A 40 -1.06 11.15 3.16
C ARG A 40 0.43 10.95 2.91
N ALA A 41 1.29 11.81 3.44
CA ALA A 41 2.75 11.65 3.31
C ALA A 41 3.23 10.30 3.87
N CYS A 42 2.75 9.90 5.06
CA CYS A 42 3.08 8.57 5.60
C CYS A 42 2.56 7.41 4.73
N MET A 43 1.39 7.58 4.09
CA MET A 43 0.84 6.59 3.17
C MET A 43 1.66 6.46 1.89
N GLU A 44 2.13 7.58 1.33
CA GLU A 44 3.01 7.64 0.16
C GLU A 44 4.34 6.93 0.44
N ASP A 45 4.99 7.27 1.57
CA ASP A 45 6.26 6.64 1.98
C ASP A 45 6.13 5.12 2.12
N PHE A 46 5.04 4.67 2.76
CA PHE A 46 4.78 3.24 2.93
C PHE A 46 4.57 2.55 1.57
N LEU A 47 3.76 3.12 0.69
CA LEU A 47 3.50 2.56 -0.64
C LEU A 47 4.76 2.51 -1.50
N GLY A 48 5.61 3.54 -1.43
CA GLY A 48 6.91 3.56 -2.10
C GLY A 48 7.80 2.41 -1.64
N GLY A 49 7.95 2.24 -0.33
CA GLY A 49 8.75 1.14 0.24
C GLY A 49 8.14 -0.24 0.00
N PHE A 50 6.81 -0.34 -0.04
CA PHE A 50 6.11 -1.58 -0.36
C PHE A 50 6.44 -2.04 -1.79
N GLN A 51 6.47 -1.12 -2.76
CA GLN A 51 6.81 -1.45 -4.14
C GLN A 51 8.25 -1.94 -4.28
N THR A 52 9.21 -1.30 -3.60
CA THR A 52 10.62 -1.69 -3.67
C THR A 52 10.86 -3.10 -3.11
N LYS A 53 10.22 -3.46 -1.99
CA LYS A 53 10.37 -4.79 -1.36
C LYS A 53 9.78 -5.91 -2.20
N VAL A 54 8.61 -5.68 -2.80
CA VAL A 54 7.97 -6.66 -3.69
C VAL A 54 8.84 -6.90 -4.93
N SER A 55 9.42 -5.84 -5.49
CA SER A 55 10.32 -5.96 -6.64
C SER A 55 11.63 -6.67 -6.30
N SER A 56 12.19 -6.50 -5.09
CA SER A 56 13.40 -7.23 -4.67
C SER A 56 13.12 -8.71 -4.43
N GLU A 57 12.02 -9.06 -3.75
CA GLU A 57 11.66 -10.47 -3.51
C GLU A 57 11.36 -11.24 -4.82
N ALA A 58 10.83 -10.56 -5.84
CA ALA A 58 10.63 -11.16 -7.16
C ALA A 58 11.95 -11.41 -7.93
N ALA A 59 12.98 -10.59 -7.70
CA ALA A 59 14.28 -10.72 -8.36
C ALA A 59 15.13 -11.85 -7.76
N ASP A 60 14.99 -12.14 -6.45
CA ASP A 60 15.73 -13.20 -5.76
C ASP A 60 15.20 -14.63 -6.03
N MET A 61 14.09 -14.76 -6.77
CA MET A 61 13.47 -16.04 -7.15
C MET A 61 13.83 -16.51 -8.58
N ILE A 62 14.75 -15.83 -9.28
CA ILE A 62 15.26 -16.18 -10.62
C ILE A 62 16.71 -16.66 -10.51
#